data_AF-A0A959T6I1-F1
#
_entry.id   AF-A0A959T6I1-F1
#
_cell.length_a   1.000
_cell.length_b   1.000
_cell.length_c   1.000
_cell.angle_alpha   90.00
_cell.angle_beta   90.00
_cell.angle_gamma   90.00
#
_symmetry.space_group_name_H-M   'P 1'
#
loop_
_entity.id
_entity.type
_entity.pdbx_description
1 polymer ?
#
loop_
_entity_poly.entity_id
_entity_poly.type
_entity_poly.pdbx_seq_one_letter_code
_entity_poly.pdbx_strand_id
1 'polypeptide(L)'
;MQKQIAEFLGTLWLVLGGCGSAVLAAAFPEVGIGLLGVALAFGLTVLTMAYAIGHISGCHLNPAVTIGLAAAGRFPKGEVL
;
A
#
# COMPACT_ATOMS: atom_id res chain seq x y z
N MET A 1 -1.28 17.13 -9.10
CA MET A 1 -0.04 16.33 -9.07
C MET A 1 0.36 15.82 -7.69
N GLN A 2 0.29 16.60 -6.60
CA GLN A 2 0.71 16.11 -5.27
C GLN A 2 0.02 14.79 -4.83
N LYS A 3 -1.30 14.66 -5.02
CA LYS A 3 -2.04 13.41 -4.73
C LYS A 3 -1.51 12.20 -5.52
N GLN A 4 -1.24 12.39 -6.82
CA GLN A 4 -0.76 11.33 -7.72
C GLN A 4 0.65 10.86 -7.32
N ILE A 5 1.53 11.80 -6.97
CA ILE A 5 2.88 11.48 -6.48
C ILE A 5 2.79 10.74 -5.14
N ALA A 6 1.89 11.15 -4.24
CA ALA A 6 1.66 10.46 -2.98
C ALA A 6 1.22 9.01 -3.20
N GLU A 7 0.19 8.77 -4.02
CA GLU A 7 -0.28 7.42 -4.37
C GLU A 7 0.81 6.57 -5.05
N PHE A 8 1.61 7.17 -5.95
CA PHE A 8 2.74 6.49 -6.58
C PHE A 8 3.78 6.05 -5.55
N LEU A 9 4.24 6.95 -4.67
CA LEU A 9 5.24 6.64 -3.65
C LEU A 9 4.71 5.64 -2.62
N GLY A 10 3.44 5.76 -2.23
CA GLY A 10 2.82 4.82 -1.30
C GLY A 10 2.66 3.42 -1.90
N THR A 11 2.28 3.31 -3.17
CA THR A 11 2.17 2.02 -3.86
C THR A 11 3.56 1.41 -4.10
N LEU A 12 4.56 2.24 -4.41
CA LEU A 12 5.97 1.82 -4.47
C LEU A 12 6.40 1.24 -3.11
N TRP A 13 6.09 1.91 -2.00
CA TRP A 13 6.41 1.45 -0.66
C TRP A 13 5.74 0.12 -0.30
N LEU A 14 4.45 -0.02 -0.64
CA LEU A 14 3.68 -1.25 -0.49
C LEU A 14 4.36 -2.43 -1.21
N VAL A 15 4.70 -2.26 -2.49
CA VAL A 15 5.28 -3.33 -3.30
C VAL A 15 6.71 -3.63 -2.87
N LEU A 16 7.52 -2.59 -2.64
CA LEU A 16 8.90 -2.74 -2.21
C LEU A 16 8.98 -3.46 -0.85
N GLY A 17 8.19 -3.04 0.14
CA GLY A 17 8.20 -3.64 1.47
C GLY A 17 7.47 -4.98 1.52
N GLY A 18 6.25 -5.06 1.00
CA GLY A 18 5.44 -6.28 1.00
C GLY A 18 6.06 -7.40 0.16
N CYS A 19 6.18 -7.19 -1.15
CA CYS A 19 6.76 -8.21 -2.04
C CYS A 19 8.26 -8.41 -1.76
N GLY A 20 8.99 -7.36 -1.40
CA GLY A 20 10.40 -7.48 -1.01
C GLY A 20 10.58 -8.37 0.22
N SER A 21 9.73 -8.24 1.25
CA SER A 21 9.79 -9.13 2.42
C SER A 21 9.54 -10.60 2.05
N ALA A 22 8.62 -10.84 1.11
CA ALA A 22 8.31 -12.18 0.63
C ALA A 22 9.50 -12.81 -0.12
N VAL A 23 10.11 -12.04 -1.03
CA VAL A 23 11.20 -12.52 -1.88
C VAL A 23 12.52 -12.64 -1.12
N LEU A 24 12.82 -11.70 -0.22
CA LEU A 24 14.14 -11.56 0.39
C LEU A 24 14.24 -12.19 1.79
N ALA A 25 13.13 -12.31 2.52
CA ALA A 25 13.16 -12.65 3.94
C ALA A 25 12.22 -13.79 4.37
N ALA A 26 11.22 -14.18 3.57
CA ALA A 26 10.20 -15.14 4.00
C ALA A 26 10.77 -16.52 4.36
N ALA A 27 11.70 -17.02 3.54
CA ALA A 27 12.24 -18.39 3.64
C ALA A 27 13.76 -18.42 3.88
N PHE A 28 14.31 -17.39 4.54
CA PHE A 28 15.73 -17.38 4.88
C PHE A 28 16.03 -18.50 5.90
N PRO A 29 17.11 -19.29 5.75
CA PRO A 29 17.41 -20.41 6.65
C PRO A 29 17.52 -19.96 8.11
N GLU A 30 16.87 -20.68 9.02
CA GLU A 30 16.85 -20.47 10.49
C GLU A 30 16.23 -19.14 11.00
N VAL A 31 16.23 -18.08 10.18
CA VAL A 31 15.82 -16.72 10.60
C VAL A 31 14.78 -16.07 9.67
N GLY A 32 14.14 -16.85 8.81
CA GLY A 32 13.10 -16.37 7.90
C GLY A 32 11.88 -15.86 8.65
N ILE A 33 11.25 -14.81 8.11
CA ILE A 33 10.10 -14.15 8.75
C ILE A 33 8.79 -14.92 8.56
N GLY A 34 8.77 -15.92 7.67
CA GLY A 34 7.59 -16.74 7.35
C GLY A 34 6.40 -15.95 6.82
N LEU A 35 5.26 -16.65 6.65
CA LEU A 35 4.03 -16.03 6.13
C LEU A 35 3.48 -14.94 7.05
N LEU A 36 3.61 -15.11 8.37
CA LEU A 36 3.17 -14.10 9.35
C LEU A 36 3.98 -12.80 9.21
N GLY A 37 5.30 -12.90 9.08
CA GLY A 37 6.16 -11.73 8.89
C GLY A 37 5.87 -11.00 7.58
N VAL A 38 5.61 -11.74 6.49
CA VAL A 38 5.19 -11.14 5.22
C VAL A 38 3.84 -10.44 5.35
N ALA A 39 2.86 -11.07 6.01
CA ALA A 39 1.56 -10.46 6.26
C ALA A 39 1.69 -9.16 7.09
N LEU A 40 2.55 -9.17 8.11
CA LEU A 40 2.87 -7.96 8.88
C LEU A 40 3.56 -6.90 8.03
N ALA A 41 4.48 -7.25 7.15
CA ALA A 41 5.14 -6.30 6.26
C ALA A 41 4.14 -5.60 5.33
N PHE A 42 3.21 -6.35 4.72
CA PHE A 42 2.12 -5.76 3.93
C PHE A 42 1.23 -4.84 4.78
N GLY A 43 0.80 -5.29 5.96
CA GLY A 43 -0.04 -4.46 6.84
C GLY A 43 0.65 -3.18 7.31
N LEU A 44 1.93 -3.27 7.70
CA LEU A 44 2.71 -2.14 8.20
C LEU A 44 3.08 -1.14 7.10
N THR A 45 3.35 -1.59 5.88
CA THR A 45 3.55 -0.68 4.74
C THR A 45 2.30 0.14 4.43
N VAL A 46 1.10 -0.45 4.46
CA VAL A 46 -0.16 0.28 4.36
C VAL A 46 -0.33 1.24 5.52
N LEU A 47 -0.15 0.78 6.76
CA LEU A 47 -0.35 1.60 7.96
C LEU A 47 0.58 2.82 7.98
N THR A 48 1.86 2.62 7.70
CA THR A 48 2.85 3.72 7.67
C THR A 48 2.52 4.75 6.60
N MET A 49 2.10 4.33 5.40
CA MET A 49 1.68 5.25 4.34
C MET A 49 0.35 5.94 4.65
N ALA A 50 -0.60 5.26 5.30
CA ALA A 50 -1.85 5.87 5.73
C ALA A 50 -1.59 7.07 6.66
N TYR A 51 -0.64 6.95 7.59
CA TYR A 51 -0.21 8.07 8.43
C TYR A 51 0.61 9.13 7.67
N ALA A 52 1.48 8.73 6.75
CA ALA A 52 2.38 9.64 6.07
C ALA A 52 1.71 10.49 4.97
N ILE A 53 0.77 9.91 4.21
CA ILE A 53 0.18 10.54 3.03
C ILE A 53 -1.35 10.51 3.00
N GLY A 54 -2.00 9.91 4.00
CA GLY A 54 -3.47 9.86 4.08
C GLY A 54 -4.13 11.23 4.00
N HIS A 55 -3.54 12.24 4.63
CA HIS A 55 -4.03 13.62 4.56
C HIS A 55 -3.77 14.31 3.20
N ILE A 56 -2.95 13.72 2.32
CA ILE A 56 -2.65 14.27 1.00
C ILE A 56 -3.59 13.69 -0.05
N SER A 57 -3.65 12.36 -0.18
CA SER A 57 -4.37 11.68 -1.27
C SER A 57 -5.57 10.85 -0.81
N GLY A 58 -5.72 10.60 0.49
CA GLY A 58 -6.61 9.56 1.03
C GLY A 58 -5.93 8.19 1.17
N CYS A 59 -4.68 8.04 0.69
CA CYS A 59 -3.86 6.82 0.78
C CYS A 59 -4.61 5.56 0.31
N HIS A 60 -5.01 5.52 -0.96
CA HIS A 60 -5.72 4.37 -1.50
C HIS A 60 -4.79 3.19 -1.76
N LEU A 61 -3.64 3.45 -2.38
CA LEU A 61 -2.55 2.52 -2.72
C LEU A 61 -2.95 1.29 -3.55
N ASN A 62 -4.21 1.22 -3.94
CA ASN A 62 -4.84 0.05 -4.51
C ASN A 62 -5.99 0.49 -5.43
N PRO A 63 -5.96 0.13 -6.72
CA PRO A 63 -7.03 0.44 -7.66
C PRO A 63 -8.42 -0.03 -7.20
N ALA A 64 -8.52 -1.20 -6.56
CA ALA A 64 -9.79 -1.72 -6.05
C ALA A 64 -10.35 -0.85 -4.92
N VAL A 65 -9.49 -0.27 -4.07
CA VAL A 65 -9.90 0.67 -3.02
C VAL A 65 -10.41 1.97 -3.65
N THR A 66 -9.67 2.53 -4.61
CA THR A 66 -10.10 3.74 -5.35
C THR A 66 -11.45 3.54 -6.03
N ILE A 67 -11.62 2.43 -6.75
CA ILE A 67 -12.87 2.10 -7.45
C ILE A 67 -14.00 1.88 -6.45
N GLY A 68 -13.73 1.16 -5.35
CA GLY A 68 -14.72 0.92 -4.29
C GLY A 68 -15.20 2.21 -3.63
N LEU A 69 -14.29 3.14 -3.33
CA LEU A 69 -14.65 4.45 -2.79
C LEU A 69 -15.43 5.30 -3.81
N ALA A 70 -15.08 5.25 -5.08
CA ALA A 70 -15.82 5.94 -6.14
C ALA A 70 -17.23 5.36 -6.33
N ALA A 71 -17.38 4.04 -6.27
CA ALA A 71 -18.67 3.34 -6.31
C ALA A 71 -19.54 3.67 -5.09
N ALA A 72 -18.93 3.82 -3.91
CA ALA A 72 -19.60 4.24 -2.68
C ALA A 72 -19.89 5.75 -2.60
N GLY A 73 -19.57 6.54 -3.63
CA GLY A 73 -19.75 8.00 -3.62
C GLY A 73 -18.81 8.75 -2.66
N ARG A 74 -17.73 8.10 -2.23
CA ARG A 74 -16.73 8.64 -1.28
C ARG A 74 -15.49 9.18 -1.98
N PHE A 75 -15.38 9.05 -3.30
CA PHE A 75 -14.28 9.58 -4.10
C PHE A 75 -14.78 10.07 -5.47
N PRO A 76 -14.25 11.20 -6.01
CA PRO A 76 -14.69 11.74 -7.30
C PRO A 76 -14.36 10.79 -8.45
N LYS A 77 -15.37 10.42 -9.25
CA LYS A 77 -15.20 9.49 -10.40
C LYS A 77 -14.19 10.00 -11.43
N GLY A 78 -14.06 11.31 -11.59
CA GLY A 78 -13.11 11.93 -12.52
C GLY A 78 -11.64 11.87 -12.06
N GLU A 79 -11.36 11.50 -10.81
CA GLU A 79 -10.00 11.37 -10.27
C GLU A 79 -9.54 9.89 -10.20
N VAL A 80 -10.32 8.94 -10.75
CA VAL A 80 -10.00 7.50 -10.71
C VAL A 80 -8.87 7.12 -11.68
N LEU A 81 -8.72 7.86 -12.79
CA LEU A 81 -7.74 7.63 -13.85
C LEU A 81 -6.69 8.75 -13.90
#